data_AF-A0AAR2K3N8-F1
#
_entry.id   AF-A0AAR2K3N8-F1
#
_cell.length_a   1.000
_cell.length_b   1.000
_cell.length_c   1.000
_cell.angle_alpha   90.00
_cell.angle_beta   90.00
_cell.angle_gamma   90.00
#
_symmetry.space_group_name_H-M   'P 1'
#
loop_
_entity.id
_entity.type
_entity.pdbx_description
1 polymer ?
#
loop_
_entity_poly.entity_id
_entity_poly.type
_entity_poly.pdbx_seq_one_letter_code
_entity_poly.pdbx_strand_id
1 'polypeptide(L)'
;LSEFKLYLILCHPASVDSLSSSTDTEDHMSMGGWTARKALKVVEHLHDVLAIELLAACQELEFHRPLRTTLPLEKMFELPLDKDLVMSSDIQAAPKLLLEEMVNMSFHD
;
A
#
# COMPACT_ATOMS: atom_id res chain seq x y z
N LEU A 1 0.53 15.15 7.65
CA LEU A 1 -0.84 15.44 8.15
C LEU A 1 -1.85 15.73 7.03
N SER A 2 -1.48 16.44 5.96
CA SER A 2 -2.35 16.63 4.77
C SER A 2 -2.66 15.31 4.04
N GLU A 3 -1.63 14.49 3.79
CA GLU A 3 -1.75 13.18 3.11
C GLU A 3 -2.66 12.19 3.85
N PHE A 4 -2.54 12.10 5.18
CA PHE A 4 -3.42 11.26 6.01
C PHE A 4 -4.89 11.71 5.97
N LYS A 5 -5.14 13.01 5.78
CA LYS A 5 -6.50 13.55 5.65
C LYS A 5 -7.13 13.18 4.30
N LEU A 6 -6.32 13.00 3.25
CA LEU A 6 -6.75 12.46 1.96
C LEU A 6 -7.23 11.02 2.06
N TYR A 7 -6.59 10.19 2.87
CA TYR A 7 -6.99 8.81 3.09
C TYR A 7 -8.43 8.67 3.60
N LEU A 8 -8.81 9.49 4.59
CA LEU A 8 -10.19 9.53 5.10
C LEU A 8 -11.21 9.95 4.04
N ILE A 9 -10.81 10.82 3.10
CA ILE A 9 -11.66 11.30 1.99
C ILE A 9 -11.87 10.20 0.94
N LEU A 10 -10.85 9.36 0.69
CA LEU A 10 -10.97 8.23 -0.24
C LEU A 10 -11.90 7.13 0.29
N CYS A 11 -11.95 6.93 1.61
CA CYS A 11 -12.83 5.95 2.25
C CYS A 11 -14.31 6.40 2.32
N HIS A 12 -14.63 7.66 2.02
CA HIS A 12 -16.02 8.09 1.92
C HIS A 12 -16.68 7.45 0.68
N PRO A 13 -17.79 6.71 0.85
CA PRO A 13 -18.41 5.96 -0.25
C PRO A 13 -18.84 6.94 -1.35
N ALA A 14 -18.36 6.76 -2.58
CA ALA A 14 -18.82 7.58 -3.70
C ALA A 14 -20.23 7.19 -4.17
N SER A 15 -20.71 6.00 -3.80
CA SER A 15 -22.02 5.47 -4.21
C SER A 15 -23.21 6.12 -3.52
N VAL A 16 -22.99 6.93 -2.47
CA VAL A 16 -24.07 7.65 -1.78
C VAL A 16 -24.40 8.98 -2.46
N ASP A 17 -23.53 9.44 -3.37
CA ASP A 17 -23.79 10.62 -4.20
C ASP A 17 -24.55 10.18 -5.47
N SER A 18 -25.69 10.81 -5.73
CA SER A 18 -26.44 10.64 -6.98
C SER A 18 -26.79 12.02 -7.54
N LEU A 19 -26.61 12.19 -8.85
CA LEU A 19 -26.94 13.42 -9.56
C LEU A 19 -27.87 13.05 -10.71
N SER A 20 -29.00 13.75 -10.82
CA SER A 20 -29.97 13.57 -11.91
C SER A 20 -29.40 14.11 -13.22
N SER A 21 -29.07 13.23 -14.18
CA SER A 21 -28.47 13.62 -15.47
C SER A 21 -29.49 14.01 -16.55
N SER A 22 -30.78 13.78 -16.33
CA SER A 22 -31.80 13.84 -17.39
C SER A 22 -33.20 14.21 -16.87
N THR A 23 -33.33 15.34 -16.17
CA THR A 23 -34.64 15.85 -15.69
C THR A 23 -35.43 14.77 -14.93
N ASP A 24 -34.82 14.22 -13.87
CA ASP A 24 -35.37 13.16 -13.01
C ASP A 24 -35.66 11.80 -13.70
N THR A 25 -35.21 11.58 -14.95
CA THR A 25 -35.37 10.26 -15.60
C THR A 25 -34.31 9.25 -15.15
N GLU A 26 -33.10 9.72 -14.84
CA GLU A 26 -32.01 8.95 -14.25
C GLU A 26 -31.65 9.55 -12.89
N ASP A 27 -32.55 9.39 -11.93
CA ASP A 27 -32.46 9.96 -10.58
C ASP A 27 -31.53 9.16 -9.63
N HIS A 28 -31.19 7.92 -9.98
CA HIS A 28 -30.32 7.07 -9.18
C HIS A 28 -29.10 6.55 -9.96
N MET A 29 -27.92 7.08 -9.62
CA MET A 29 -26.64 6.69 -10.20
C MET A 29 -25.72 6.09 -9.13
N SER A 30 -25.00 5.02 -9.47
CA SER A 30 -24.12 4.30 -8.52
C SER A 30 -22.76 4.94 -8.34
N MET A 31 -22.38 5.90 -9.20
CA MET A 31 -21.04 6.52 -9.24
C MET A 31 -19.90 5.49 -9.31
N GLY A 32 -20.15 4.33 -9.93
CA GLY A 32 -19.21 3.20 -9.96
C GLY A 32 -17.82 3.55 -10.50
N GLY A 33 -17.73 4.42 -11.51
CA GLY A 33 -16.45 4.87 -12.06
C GLY A 33 -15.60 5.68 -11.06
N TRP A 34 -16.23 6.50 -10.22
CA TRP A 34 -15.55 7.22 -9.15
C TRP A 34 -15.15 6.30 -8.00
N THR A 35 -16.01 5.34 -7.66
CA THR A 35 -15.72 4.30 -6.67
C THR A 35 -14.48 3.48 -7.06
N ALA A 36 -14.40 3.03 -8.32
CA ALA A 36 -13.25 2.27 -8.82
C ALA A 36 -11.93 3.07 -8.76
N ARG A 37 -11.95 4.35 -9.13
CA ARG A 37 -10.75 5.22 -9.05
C ARG A 37 -10.31 5.46 -7.60
N LYS A 38 -11.25 5.69 -6.68
CA LYS A 38 -10.94 5.81 -5.25
C LYS A 38 -10.31 4.52 -4.71
N ALA A 39 -10.88 3.37 -5.05
CA ALA A 39 -10.36 2.07 -4.64
C ALA A 39 -8.93 1.82 -5.16
N LEU A 40 -8.67 2.11 -6.44
CA LEU A 40 -7.33 2.02 -7.02
C LEU A 40 -6.33 2.88 -6.25
N LYS A 41 -6.70 4.11 -5.91
CA LYS A 41 -5.83 5.03 -5.16
C LYS A 41 -5.53 4.53 -3.74
N VAL A 42 -6.52 3.93 -3.07
CA VAL A 42 -6.32 3.31 -1.75
C VAL A 42 -5.33 2.14 -1.85
N VAL A 43 -5.45 1.30 -2.88
CA VAL A 43 -4.51 0.18 -3.10
C VAL A 43 -3.08 0.69 -3.34
N GLU A 44 -2.90 1.72 -4.18
CA GLU A 44 -1.58 2.34 -4.39
C GLU A 44 -0.95 2.78 -3.07
N HIS A 45 -1.71 3.48 -2.22
CA HIS A 45 -1.18 3.93 -0.95
C HIS A 45 -0.98 2.80 0.07
N LEU A 46 -1.71 1.69 -0.03
CA LEU A 46 -1.51 0.51 0.81
C LEU A 46 -0.13 -0.10 0.57
N HIS A 47 0.34 -0.11 -0.67
CA HIS A 47 1.70 -0.58 -0.99
C HIS A 47 2.78 0.24 -0.28
N ASP A 48 2.61 1.56 -0.19
CA ASP A 48 3.54 2.45 0.53
C ASP A 48 3.56 2.13 2.04
N VAL A 49 2.39 1.88 2.64
CA VAL A 49 2.28 1.53 4.06
C VAL A 49 2.95 0.19 4.35
N LEU A 50 2.68 -0.83 3.54
CA LEU A 50 3.29 -2.16 3.68
C LEU A 50 4.82 -2.10 3.48
N ALA A 51 5.29 -1.29 2.54
CA ALA A 51 6.72 -1.06 2.33
C ALA A 51 7.40 -0.48 3.58
N ILE A 52 6.78 0.53 4.21
CA ILE A 52 7.31 1.13 5.44
C ILE A 52 7.31 0.13 6.60
N GLU A 53 6.23 -0.64 6.74
CA GLU A 53 6.13 -1.69 7.77
C GLU A 53 7.22 -2.75 7.60
N LEU A 54 7.46 -3.18 6.36
CA LEU A 54 8.49 -4.16 6.05
C LEU A 54 9.90 -3.63 6.36
N LEU A 55 10.20 -2.38 5.99
CA LEU A 55 11.47 -1.73 6.33
C LEU A 55 11.66 -1.60 7.85
N ALA A 56 10.60 -1.24 8.59
CA ALA A 56 10.64 -1.18 10.04
C ALA A 56 10.89 -2.56 10.66
N ALA A 57 10.25 -3.61 10.13
CA ALA A 57 10.46 -4.99 10.56
C ALA A 57 11.90 -5.46 10.30
N CYS A 58 12.51 -5.14 9.14
CA CYS A 58 13.93 -5.40 8.88
C CYS A 58 14.82 -4.80 9.97
N GLN A 59 14.58 -3.53 10.30
CA GLN A 59 15.38 -2.79 11.27
C GLN A 59 15.22 -3.37 12.69
N GLU A 60 14.00 -3.76 13.06
CA GLU A 60 13.70 -4.39 14.35
C GLU A 60 14.44 -5.73 14.49
N LEU A 61 14.47 -6.56 13.45
CA LEU A 61 15.21 -7.83 13.45
C LEU A 61 16.69 -7.62 13.73
N GLU A 62 17.29 -6.56 13.17
CA GLU A 62 18.70 -6.26 13.39
C GLU A 62 18.97 -5.75 14.82
N PHE A 63 18.03 -5.00 15.42
CA PHE A 63 18.14 -4.60 16.82
C PHE A 63 17.96 -5.76 17.81
N HIS A 64 17.23 -6.80 17.43
CA HIS A 64 17.01 -7.99 18.26
C HIS A 64 18.12 -9.04 18.17
N ARG A 65 19.18 -8.81 17.36
CA ARG A 65 20.32 -9.73 17.29
C ARG A 65 20.95 -9.92 18.69
N PRO A 66 21.25 -11.17 19.10
CA PRO A 66 21.41 -12.37 18.27
C PRO A 66 20.16 -13.25 18.08
N LEU A 67 18.96 -12.82 18.50
CA LEU A 67 17.72 -13.58 18.24
C LEU A 67 17.48 -13.69 16.73
N ARG A 68 16.99 -14.85 16.30
CA ARG A 68 16.68 -15.16 14.89
C ARG A 68 15.23 -15.54 14.73
N THR A 69 14.64 -15.15 13.60
CA THR A 69 13.28 -15.53 13.24
C THR A 69 13.27 -16.81 12.41
N THR A 70 12.10 -17.20 11.89
CA THR A 70 11.95 -18.38 11.06
C THR A 70 12.70 -18.25 9.73
N LEU A 71 13.22 -19.37 9.20
CA LEU A 71 13.97 -19.44 7.94
C LEU A 71 13.38 -18.67 6.75
N PRO A 72 12.05 -18.71 6.45
CA PRO A 72 11.50 -17.93 5.34
C PRO A 72 11.60 -16.42 5.58
N LEU A 73 11.35 -15.93 6.79
CA LEU A 73 11.48 -14.51 7.10
C LEU A 73 12.94 -14.05 7.04
N GLU A 74 13.89 -14.81 7.59
CA GLU A 74 15.33 -14.44 7.50
C GLU A 74 15.80 -14.33 6.03
N LYS A 75 15.31 -15.18 5.13
CA LYS A 75 15.63 -15.08 3.68
C LYS A 75 15.04 -13.83 3.02
N MET A 76 13.87 -13.38 3.46
CA MET A 76 13.26 -12.15 2.95
C MET A 76 13.98 -10.89 3.43
N PHE A 77 14.76 -10.99 4.52
CA PHE A 77 15.33 -9.86 5.24
C PHE A 77 16.86 -9.75 5.14
N GLU A 78 17.45 -10.12 4.00
CA GLU A 78 18.90 -9.93 3.72
C GLU A 78 19.24 -8.52 3.19
N LEU A 79 18.58 -7.47 3.67
CA LEU A 79 18.90 -6.08 3.32
C LEU A 79 19.77 -5.46 4.43
N PRO A 80 21.03 -5.11 4.16
CA PRO A 80 21.88 -4.43 5.13
C PRO A 80 21.42 -2.98 5.30
N LEU A 81 20.52 -2.73 6.27
CA LEU A 81 20.24 -1.38 6.76
C LEU A 81 21.34 -0.97 7.75
N ASP A 82 22.48 -0.54 7.22
CA ASP A 82 23.49 0.16 8.01
C ASP A 82 23.08 1.62 8.24
N LYS A 83 23.57 2.20 9.34
CA LYS A 83 23.08 3.45 9.99
C LYS A 83 22.72 4.63 9.06
N ASP A 84 21.63 5.29 9.45
CA ASP A 84 21.18 6.63 9.05
C ASP A 84 21.22 6.89 7.52
N LEU A 85 20.39 6.13 6.81
CA LEU A 85 20.13 6.32 5.39
C LEU A 85 18.87 7.17 5.18
N VAL A 86 18.86 7.90 4.06
CA VAL A 86 17.65 8.61 3.62
C VAL A 86 16.66 7.58 3.11
N MET A 87 15.74 7.14 3.98
CA MET A 87 14.76 6.09 3.70
C MET A 87 13.77 6.44 2.58
N SER A 88 13.73 7.67 2.08
CA SER A 88 12.80 8.05 1.01
C SER A 88 13.06 7.31 -0.30
N SER A 89 14.32 7.00 -0.63
CA SER A 89 14.63 6.17 -1.80
C SER A 89 14.14 4.74 -1.63
N ASP A 90 14.27 4.19 -0.42
CA ASP A 90 13.88 2.81 -0.12
C ASP A 90 12.36 2.67 -0.07
N ILE A 91 11.65 3.67 0.50
CA ILE A 91 10.19 3.73 0.51
C ILE A 91 9.64 3.86 -0.92
N GLN A 92 10.33 4.55 -1.83
CA GLN A 92 9.91 4.63 -3.24
C GLN A 92 10.24 3.39 -4.06
N ALA A 93 11.27 2.63 -3.65
CA ALA A 93 11.69 1.40 -4.33
C ALA A 93 10.91 0.17 -3.84
N ALA A 94 10.56 0.12 -2.56
CA ALA A 94 9.93 -1.03 -1.92
C ALA A 94 8.56 -1.43 -2.51
N PRO A 95 7.65 -0.51 -2.91
CA PRO A 95 6.42 -0.87 -3.61
C PRO A 95 6.67 -1.62 -4.93
N LYS A 96 7.74 -1.26 -5.67
CA LYS A 96 8.11 -1.95 -6.91
C LYS A 96 8.63 -3.35 -6.63
N LEU A 97 9.50 -3.49 -5.63
CA LEU A 97 10.03 -4.80 -5.21
C LEU A 97 8.92 -5.74 -4.71
N LEU A 98 7.96 -5.21 -3.94
CA LEU A 98 6.79 -5.97 -3.49
C LEU A 98 5.94 -6.45 -4.66
N LEU A 99 5.69 -5.60 -5.66
CA LEU A 99 4.93 -5.99 -6.84
C LEU A 99 5.70 -7.04 -7.68
N GLU A 100 7.01 -6.88 -7.84
CA GLU A 100 7.86 -7.85 -8.54
C GLU A 100 7.90 -9.21 -7.84
N GLU A 101 8.03 -9.24 -6.50
CA GLU A 101 7.99 -10.49 -5.72
C GLU A 101 6.61 -11.15 -5.73
N MET A 102 5.52 -10.38 -5.61
CA MET A 102 4.15 -10.91 -5.69
C MET A 102 3.87 -11.53 -7.06
N VAL A 103 4.34 -10.90 -8.14
CA VAL A 103 4.30 -11.45 -9.49
C VAL A 103 5.13 -12.74 -9.56
N ASN A 104 6.36 -12.74 -9.04
CA ASN A 104 7.21 -13.93 -9.08
C ASN A 104 6.65 -15.11 -8.26
N MET A 105 5.99 -14.86 -7.12
CA MET A 105 5.31 -15.91 -6.34
C MET A 105 4.09 -16.48 -7.05
N SER A 106 3.35 -15.67 -7.80
CA SER A 106 2.15 -16.13 -8.54
C SER A 106 2.48 -16.91 -9.82
N PHE A 107 3.74 -16.92 -10.24
CA PHE A 107 4.26 -17.74 -11.34
C PHE A 107 5.09 -18.95 -10.87
N HIS A 108 5.13 -19.21 -9.56
CA HIS A 108 5.85 -20.35 -8.97
C HIS A 108 4.90 -21.41 -8.36
N ASP A 109 3.74 -21.61 -9.01
CA ASP A 109 2.91 -22.81 -8.90
C ASP A 109 3.22 -23.81 -10.04
#